data_AF-A0A8H4EX53-F1
#
_entry.id   AF-A0A8H4EX53-F1
#
_cell.length_a   1.000
_cell.length_b   1.000
_cell.length_c   1.000
_cell.angle_alpha   90.00
_cell.angle_beta   90.00
_cell.angle_gamma   90.00
#
_symmetry.space_group_name_H-M   'P 1'
#
loop_
_entity.id
_entity.type
_entity.pdbx_description
1 polymer ?
#
loop_
_entity_poly.entity_id
_entity_poly.type
_entity_poly.pdbx_seq_one_letter_code
_entity_poly.pdbx_strand_id
1 'polypeptide(L)'
;MSSQQIGKLIALIGALFLAHSAYSTYEHLAYIKAVDQANTTLPIEIMTECLASALVALVGVVFSVDAFKPIAVETEVAKMTIDKIDTRPSFVTFNHRKVVSAQSQQGRKI
;
A
#
# COMPACT_ATOMS: atom_id res chain seq x y z
N MET A 1 5.78 3.31 -13.76
CA MET A 1 5.07 2.89 -12.53
C MET A 1 6.09 2.80 -11.41
N SER A 2 5.79 3.29 -10.21
CA SER A 2 6.69 3.10 -9.07
C SER A 2 6.78 1.61 -8.72
N SER A 3 7.91 1.18 -8.14
CA SER A 3 8.09 -0.21 -7.68
C SER A 3 6.93 -0.68 -6.79
N GLN A 4 6.41 0.20 -5.96
CA GLN A 4 5.26 -0.04 -5.09
C GLN A 4 3.98 -0.32 -5.87
N GLN A 5 3.72 0.39 -6.97
CA GLN A 5 2.56 0.15 -7.83
C GLN A 5 2.66 -1.22 -8.51
N ILE A 6 3.87 -1.62 -8.92
CA ILE A 6 4.13 -2.94 -9.49
C ILE A 6 3.90 -4.02 -8.43
N GLY A 7 4.40 -3.82 -7.20
CA GLY A 7 4.14 -4.73 -6.07
C GLY A 7 2.65 -4.92 -5.79
N LYS A 8 1.88 -3.84 -5.76
CA LYS A 8 0.41 -3.88 -5.59
C LYS A 8 -0.29 -4.67 -6.70
N LEU A 9 0.13 -4.50 -7.96
CA LEU A 9 -0.43 -5.26 -9.08
C LEU A 9 -0.10 -6.75 -8.96
N ILE A 10 1.14 -7.10 -8.61
CA ILE A 10 1.54 -8.50 -8.39
C ILE A 10 0.74 -9.11 -7.23
N ALA A 11 0.57 -8.37 -6.13
CA ALA A 11 -0.22 -8.81 -4.98
C ALA A 11 -1.69 -9.06 -5.37
N LEU A 12 -2.29 -8.17 -6.16
CA LEU A 12 -3.65 -8.32 -6.66
C LEU A 12 -3.79 -9.55 -7.56
N ILE A 13 -2.86 -9.76 -8.49
CA ILE A 13 -2.85 -10.93 -9.37
C ILE A 13 -2.70 -12.22 -8.55
N GLY A 14 -1.77 -12.25 -7.58
CA GLY A 14 -1.59 -13.38 -6.67
C GLY A 14 -2.86 -13.68 -5.85
N ALA A 15 -3.53 -12.65 -5.34
CA ALA A 15 -4.78 -12.80 -4.60
C ALA A 15 -5.93 -13.35 -5.48
N LEU A 16 -6.01 -12.93 -6.75
CA LEU A 16 -7.01 -13.44 -7.69
C LEU A 16 -6.77 -14.92 -8.00
N PHE A 17 -5.52 -15.35 -8.23
CA PHE A 17 -5.21 -16.77 -8.42
C PHE A 17 -5.44 -17.59 -7.15
N LEU A 18 -5.16 -17.02 -5.98
CA LEU A 18 -5.44 -17.71 -4.71
C LEU A 18 -6.95 -17.91 -4.50
N ALA A 19 -7.75 -16.89 -4.83
CA ALA A 19 -9.21 -17.00 -4.84
C ALA A 19 -9.71 -18.01 -5.88
N HIS A 20 -9.08 -18.06 -7.05
CA HIS A 20 -9.38 -19.03 -8.09
C HIS A 20 -9.13 -20.47 -7.60
N SER A 21 -7.96 -20.75 -7.02
CA SER A 21 -7.65 -22.06 -6.45
C SER A 21 -8.59 -22.46 -5.30
N ALA A 22 -9.00 -21.50 -4.47
CA ALA A 22 -10.01 -21.72 -3.44
C ALA A 22 -11.38 -22.10 -4.04
N TYR A 23 -11.79 -21.44 -5.13
CA TYR A 23 -13.01 -21.78 -5.85
C TYR A 23 -12.94 -23.17 -6.48
N SER A 24 -11.83 -23.52 -7.15
CA SER A 24 -11.62 -24.85 -7.72
C SER A 24 -11.63 -25.96 -6.66
N THR A 25 -11.04 -25.69 -5.49
CA THR A 25 -11.11 -26.60 -4.33
C THR A 25 -12.56 -26.79 -3.87
N TYR A 26 -13.32 -25.70 -3.75
CA TYR A 26 -14.73 -25.75 -3.36
C TYR A 26 -15.58 -26.56 -4.34
N GLU A 27 -15.44 -26.30 -5.64
CA GLU A 27 -16.18 -27.01 -6.68
C GLU A 27 -15.82 -28.51 -6.69
N HIS A 28 -14.53 -28.85 -6.60
CA HIS A 28 -14.08 -30.24 -6.54
C HIS A 28 -14.67 -30.99 -5.35
N LEU A 29 -14.68 -30.36 -4.16
CA LEU A 29 -15.29 -30.94 -2.96
C LEU A 29 -16.82 -31.05 -3.07
N ALA A 30 -17.48 -30.07 -3.70
CA ALA A 30 -18.92 -30.13 -3.95
C ALA A 30 -19.28 -31.28 -4.90
N TYR A 31 -18.48 -31.49 -5.95
CA TYR A 31 -18.64 -32.59 -6.90
C TYR A 31 -18.48 -33.96 -6.23
N ILE A 32 -17.42 -34.17 -5.45
CA ILE A 32 -17.20 -35.45 -4.73
C ILE A 32 -18.38 -35.78 -3.81
N LYS A 33 -18.89 -34.78 -3.09
CA LYS A 33 -20.06 -34.93 -2.23
C LYS A 33 -21.32 -35.30 -3.01
N ALA A 34 -21.50 -34.74 -4.20
CA ALA A 34 -22.66 -35.03 -5.05
C ALA A 34 -22.64 -36.44 -5.66
N VAL A 35 -21.44 -36.98 -5.93
CA VAL A 35 -21.25 -38.30 -6.55
C VAL A 35 -21.06 -39.42 -5.51
N ASP A 36 -21.07 -39.09 -4.22
CA ASP A 36 -20.86 -40.02 -3.09
C ASP A 36 -19.57 -40.84 -3.20
N GLN A 37 -18.50 -40.20 -3.72
CA GLN A 37 -17.18 -40.82 -3.80
C GLN A 37 -16.47 -40.73 -2.44
N ALA A 38 -16.14 -41.88 -1.86
CA ALA A 38 -15.68 -41.96 -0.48
C ALA A 38 -14.25 -41.43 -0.23
N ASN A 39 -13.37 -41.34 -1.24
CA ASN A 39 -11.95 -41.03 -1.02
C ASN A 39 -11.26 -40.46 -2.28
N THR A 40 -11.47 -39.17 -2.57
CA THR A 40 -10.71 -38.50 -3.63
C THR A 40 -9.86 -37.39 -3.03
N THR A 41 -8.54 -37.55 -3.09
CA THR A 41 -7.58 -36.52 -2.71
C THR A 41 -7.67 -35.32 -3.65
N LEU A 42 -7.27 -34.14 -3.19
CA LEU A 42 -7.20 -32.97 -4.06
C LEU A 42 -6.23 -33.21 -5.24
N PRO A 43 -6.59 -32.81 -6.47
CA PRO A 43 -5.68 -32.86 -7.61
C PRO A 43 -4.42 -32.04 -7.34
N ILE A 44 -3.28 -32.56 -7.80
CA ILE A 44 -1.98 -31.89 -7.64
C ILE A 44 -1.98 -30.50 -8.27
N GLU A 45 -2.67 -30.31 -9.39
CA GLU A 45 -2.81 -29.03 -10.09
C GLU A 45 -3.35 -27.93 -9.14
N ILE A 46 -4.47 -28.20 -8.44
CA ILE A 46 -5.09 -27.25 -7.50
C ILE A 46 -4.14 -26.95 -6.34
N MET A 47 -3.46 -27.97 -5.80
CA MET A 47 -2.48 -27.77 -4.73
C MET A 47 -1.30 -26.90 -5.17
N THR A 48 -0.76 -27.14 -6.37
CA THR A 48 0.35 -26.36 -6.92
C THR A 48 -0.06 -24.92 -7.24
N GLU A 49 -1.28 -24.70 -7.75
CA GLU A 49 -1.83 -23.37 -8.00
C GLU A 49 -2.02 -22.60 -6.68
N CYS A 50 -2.52 -23.25 -5.64
CA CYS A 50 -2.67 -22.66 -4.30
C CYS A 50 -1.31 -22.22 -3.73
N LEU A 51 -0.31 -23.12 -3.78
CA LEU A 51 1.03 -22.82 -3.26
C LEU A 51 1.70 -21.70 -4.05
N ALA A 52 1.63 -21.76 -5.39
CA ALA A 52 2.25 -20.77 -6.26
C ALA A 52 1.59 -19.39 -6.11
N SER A 53 0.26 -19.34 -6.07
CA SER A 53 -0.49 -18.09 -5.90
C SER A 53 -0.25 -17.46 -4.53
N ALA A 54 -0.15 -18.26 -3.46
CA ALA A 54 0.22 -17.77 -2.14
C ALA A 54 1.63 -17.15 -2.11
N LEU A 55 2.62 -17.79 -2.78
CA LEU A 55 3.97 -17.24 -2.90
C LEU A 55 3.99 -15.93 -3.69
N VAL A 56 3.28 -15.87 -4.83
CA VAL A 56 3.17 -14.66 -5.66
C VAL A 56 2.52 -13.52 -4.88
N ALA A 57 1.45 -13.80 -4.13
CA ALA A 57 0.79 -12.81 -3.29
C ALA A 57 1.73 -12.27 -2.21
N LEU A 58 2.48 -13.15 -1.52
CA LEU A 58 3.46 -12.78 -0.51
C LEU A 58 4.54 -11.86 -1.09
N VAL A 59 5.12 -12.25 -2.23
CA VAL A 59 6.13 -11.45 -2.93
C VAL A 59 5.55 -10.08 -3.31
N GLY A 60 4.35 -10.04 -3.89
CA GLY A 60 3.69 -8.78 -4.24
C GLY A 60 3.50 -7.84 -3.04
N VAL A 61 3.06 -8.38 -1.89
CA VAL A 61 2.88 -7.60 -0.66
C VAL A 61 4.21 -7.03 -0.16
N VAL A 62 5.27 -7.84 -0.16
CA VAL A 62 6.62 -7.40 0.26
C VAL A 62 7.15 -6.28 -0.65
N PHE A 63 6.89 -6.32 -1.95
CA PHE A 63 7.30 -5.24 -2.87
C PHE A 63 6.35 -4.03 -2.87
N SER A 64 5.17 -4.15 -2.26
CA SER A 64 4.21 -3.03 -2.17
C SER A 64 4.54 -2.04 -1.06
N VAL A 65 5.34 -2.41 -0.06
CA VAL A 65 5.70 -1.52 1.05
C VAL A 65 6.71 -0.46 0.64
N ASP A 66 6.66 0.66 1.35
CA ASP A 66 7.56 1.79 1.12
C ASP A 66 8.97 1.48 1.64
N ALA A 67 9.97 2.20 1.14
CA ALA A 67 11.34 2.02 1.61
C ALA A 67 11.46 2.37 3.10
N PHE A 68 12.33 1.66 3.81
CA PHE A 68 12.62 1.98 5.21
C PHE A 68 13.16 3.40 5.33
N LYS A 69 12.60 4.15 6.29
CA LYS A 69 13.07 5.50 6.61
C LYS A 69 14.26 5.42 7.58
N PRO A 70 15.28 6.27 7.42
CA PRO A 70 16.40 6.31 8.36
C PRO A 70 15.94 6.76 9.74
N ILE A 71 16.52 6.16 10.79
CA ILE A 71 16.19 6.47 12.20
C ILE A 71 16.89 7.77 12.64
N ALA A 72 18.06 8.08 12.06
CA ALA A 72 18.89 9.20 12.47
C ALA A 72 18.26 10.54 12.07
N VAL A 73 17.95 11.36 13.08
CA VAL A 73 17.30 12.67 12.90
C VAL A 73 18.16 13.62 12.08
N GLU A 74 19.49 13.53 12.17
CA GLU A 74 20.43 14.32 11.38
C GLU A 74 20.18 14.20 9.87
N THR A 75 19.79 13.01 9.38
CA THR A 75 19.51 12.79 7.95
C THR A 75 18.26 13.51 7.48
N GLU A 76 17.31 13.74 8.39
CA GLU A 76 16.08 14.46 8.09
C GLU A 76 16.26 15.97 8.29
N VAL A 77 17.01 16.38 9.32
CA VAL A 77 17.37 17.78 9.58
C VAL A 77 18.24 18.36 8.45
N ALA A 78 19.14 17.56 7.88
CA ALA A 78 19.96 17.97 6.74
C ALA A 78 19.14 18.31 5.48
N LYS A 79 17.90 17.81 5.36
CA LYS A 79 16.98 18.11 4.26
C LYS A 79 16.18 19.39 4.49
N MET A 80 16.18 19.93 5.70
CA MET A 80 15.41 21.12 6.08
C MET A 80 16.24 22.39 5.86
N THR A 81 15.60 23.44 5.35
CA THR A 81 16.23 24.77 5.24
C THR A 81 16.23 25.49 6.59
N ILE A 82 17.16 26.43 6.76
CA ILE A 82 17.27 27.21 7.99
C ILE A 82 15.96 27.95 8.30
N ASP A 83 15.26 28.47 7.29
CA ASP A 83 13.98 29.15 7.45
C ASP A 83 12.91 28.25 8.08
N LYS A 84 12.94 26.94 7.77
CA LYS A 84 11.98 25.98 8.29
C LYS A 84 12.26 25.61 9.74
N ILE A 85 13.53 25.58 10.13
CA ILE A 85 13.97 25.28 11.50
C ILE A 85 13.84 26.53 12.39
N ASP A 86 14.13 27.72 11.85
CA ASP A 86 14.11 28.99 12.58
C ASP A 86 12.71 29.62 12.66
N THR A 87 11.73 29.08 11.93
CA THR A 87 10.33 29.46 12.14
C THR A 87 9.89 29.04 13.54
N ARG A 88 9.72 30.03 14.42
CA ARG A 88 9.20 29.85 15.79
C ARG A 88 7.73 30.27 15.84
N PRO A 89 6.77 29.38 15.48
CA PRO A 89 5.37 29.76 15.32
C PRO A 89 4.76 30.37 16.58
N SER A 90 5.17 29.91 17.76
CA SER A 90 4.73 30.44 19.05
C SER A 90 5.18 31.88 19.34
N PHE A 91 6.16 32.39 18.59
CA PHE A 91 6.73 33.74 18.77
C PHE A 91 6.56 34.62 17.52
N VAL A 92 5.70 34.22 16.57
CA VAL A 92 5.42 35.02 15.38
C VAL A 92 4.64 36.27 15.78
N THR A 93 5.16 37.44 15.42
CA THR A 93 4.46 38.72 15.58
C THR A 93 3.88 39.20 14.24
N PHE A 94 2.65 39.69 14.28
CA PHE A 94 1.94 40.17 13.08
C PHE A 94 2.19 41.65 12.76
N ASN A 95 3.11 42.31 13.48
CA ASN A 95 3.45 43.71 13.29
C ASN A 95 4.71 43.88 12.42
N HIS A 96 4.68 43.38 11.18
CA HIS A 96 5.79 43.52 10.22
C HIS A 96 5.32 44.05 8.86
N ARG A 97 6.27 44.55 8.05
CA ARG A 97 6.07 45.41 6.86
C ARG A 97 5.09 44.89 5.79
N LYS A 98 4.74 43.60 5.80
CA LYS A 98 3.86 42.96 4.79
C LYS A 98 2.76 42.08 5.40
N VAL A 99 2.33 42.36 6.63
CA VAL A 99 1.10 41.71 7.14
C VAL A 99 -0.11 42.43 6.58
N VAL A 100 -0.64 41.89 5.51
CA VAL A 100 -1.98 42.23 5.03
C VAL A 100 -2.81 40.97 5.27
N SER A 101 -3.84 41.07 6.10
CA SER A 101 -4.73 39.95 6.33
C SER A 101 -5.25 39.44 4.98
N ALA A 102 -5.35 38.13 4.77
CA ALA A 102 -5.90 37.58 3.52
C ALA A 102 -7.25 38.25 3.17
N GLN A 103 -8.04 38.56 4.19
CA GLN A 103 -9.29 39.32 4.11
C GLN A 103 -9.13 40.75 3.54
N SER A 104 -8.07 41.49 3.90
CA SER A 104 -7.81 42.84 3.36
C SER A 104 -7.19 42.82 1.94
N GLN A 105 -6.59 41.71 1.52
CA GLN A 105 -6.22 41.48 0.11
C GLN A 105 -7.45 41.18 -0.77
N GLN A 106 -8.45 40.46 -0.24
CA GLN A 106 -9.69 40.17 -0.95
C GLN A 106 -10.54 41.42 -1.20
N GLY A 107 -10.60 42.35 -0.24
CA GLY A 107 -11.31 43.63 -0.39
C GLY A 107 -10.67 44.63 -1.36
N ARG A 108 -9.44 44.38 -1.84
CA ARG A 108 -8.72 45.24 -2.80
C ARG A 108 -8.95 44.84 -4.28
N LYS A 109 -9.67 43.74 -4.54
CA LYS A 109 -10.01 43.27 -5.90
C LYS A 109 -11.33 43.84 -6.44
N ILE A 110 -11.61 45.11 -6.18
CA ILE A 110 -12.70 45.88 -6.79
C ILE A 110 -12.11 47.13 -7.43
#